data_AF-A0A9E1IGL7-F1
#
_entry.id   AF-A0A9E1IGL7-F1
#
_cell.length_a   1.000
_cell.length_b   1.000
_cell.length_c   1.000
_cell.angle_alpha   90.00
_cell.angle_beta   90.00
_cell.angle_gamma   90.00
#
_symmetry.space_group_name_H-M   'P 1'
#
loop_
_entity.id
_entity.type
_entity.pdbx_description
1 polymer ?
#
loop_
_entity_poly.entity_id
_entity_poly.type
_entity_poly.pdbx_seq_one_letter_code
_entity_poly.pdbx_strand_id
1 'polypeptide(L)'
;LHLTGPDGADPRTQELEVLVFPGPLAVLQTEVQRVSTSGTWDGAYGFALANRLRALSAKTGVEVDAKVVRKLQLLAWQRVVRQGRSPDAGVAADLLTALNGVEGHQLATEMQKRMVRTVESGQRADGTWARQTSASLQRVIVQTAYAARSLPDSSTGARLRAAGALERYAKEVDDPYTAAVVLATGLLESSQSAQLEEVLLKGIEQGMEGEHRLVTLLPKTENPWGYRPTHSEYLAWVTLALLHKEGLDWRGDLVAELMERYDATWGFRAGAADAVALEAIARALPGIDQPVTVVLTLDGKEVAKATVDPSQPKVPAVLLAHPSAKNPKIGLRTEQSVPGMAYVMTLHSWVPWTGKEALAGVDVELDIDPLQVGKDGTITFQLAAPGGVSVIIEQGIPAGTHVEGFDFGTKSNLQSWDVMTDRVRFETRALKAGEILEVPLVVRPAFAGQYATLPLRVEVEGKHADLAPFTWTIKEG
;
A
#
# COMPACT_ATOMS: atom_id res chain seq x y z
N LEU A 1 5.12 -22.22 4.24
CA LEU A 1 5.39 -20.85 4.73
C LEU A 1 6.70 -20.85 5.48
N HIS A 2 7.58 -19.89 5.18
CA HIS A 2 8.88 -19.74 5.84
C HIS A 2 9.02 -18.32 6.38
N LEU A 3 9.25 -18.20 7.68
CA LEU A 3 9.69 -16.96 8.31
C LEU A 3 11.06 -17.21 8.92
N THR A 4 11.97 -16.30 8.62
CA THR A 4 13.29 -16.29 9.26
C THR A 4 13.28 -15.15 10.26
N GLY A 5 13.62 -15.44 11.51
CA GLY A 5 13.83 -14.38 12.50
C GLY A 5 15.01 -13.49 12.10
N PRO A 6 15.10 -12.27 12.66
CA PRO A 6 16.24 -11.38 12.41
C PRO A 6 17.57 -12.05 12.80
N ASP A 7 18.65 -11.62 12.15
CA ASP A 7 19.99 -12.13 12.46
C ASP A 7 20.32 -11.92 13.95
N GLY A 8 20.83 -12.98 14.60
CA GLY A 8 21.14 -12.96 16.03
C GLY A 8 19.95 -13.21 16.98
N ALA A 9 18.73 -13.39 16.46
CA ALA A 9 17.55 -13.74 17.26
C ALA A 9 17.77 -15.01 18.12
N ASP A 10 17.36 -14.98 19.39
CA ASP A 10 17.39 -16.15 20.29
C ASP A 10 16.21 -17.08 19.99
N PRO A 11 16.44 -18.29 19.43
CA PRO A 11 15.37 -19.21 19.07
C PRO A 11 14.47 -19.61 20.25
N ARG A 12 14.97 -19.54 21.49
CA ARG A 12 14.21 -19.91 22.70
C ARG A 12 13.15 -18.88 23.09
N THR A 13 13.25 -17.68 22.54
CA THR A 13 12.34 -16.57 22.81
C THR A 13 11.35 -16.35 21.68
N GLN A 14 11.32 -17.26 20.70
CA GLN A 14 10.48 -17.13 19.53
C GLN A 14 9.00 -17.31 19.90
N GLU A 15 8.19 -16.37 19.43
CA GLU A 15 6.74 -16.41 19.48
C GLU A 15 6.20 -16.12 18.08
N LEU A 16 5.46 -17.08 17.54
CA LEU A 16 4.78 -16.96 16.27
C LEU A 16 3.33 -16.57 16.54
N GLU A 17 2.94 -15.40 16.06
CA GLU A 17 1.55 -14.96 16.02
C GLU A 17 1.04 -15.02 14.58
N VAL A 18 -0.09 -15.69 14.36
CA VAL A 18 -0.81 -15.69 13.08
C VAL A 18 -2.19 -15.10 13.30
N LEU A 19 -2.47 -13.98 12.65
CA LEU A 19 -3.77 -13.34 12.60
C LEU A 19 -4.44 -13.71 11.28
N VAL A 20 -5.60 -14.34 11.34
CA VAL A 20 -6.37 -14.73 10.13
C VAL A 20 -7.66 -13.93 10.06
N PHE A 21 -7.87 -13.26 8.94
CA PHE A 21 -8.99 -12.38 8.70
C PHE A 21 -10.00 -13.05 7.76
N PRO A 22 -11.32 -12.80 7.93
CA PRO A 22 -12.38 -13.35 7.08
C PRO A 22 -12.40 -12.80 5.65
N GLY A 23 -11.37 -12.03 5.27
CA GLY A 23 -11.06 -11.68 3.89
C GLY A 23 -10.97 -10.18 3.63
N PRO A 24 -11.30 -9.71 2.41
CA PRO A 24 -11.03 -8.35 1.97
C PRO A 24 -11.73 -7.29 2.83
N LEU A 25 -12.85 -7.65 3.48
CA LEU A 25 -13.61 -6.73 4.33
C LEU A 25 -12.79 -6.20 5.51
N ALA A 26 -11.90 -7.01 6.10
CA ALA A 26 -11.06 -6.57 7.20
C ALA A 26 -10.09 -5.46 6.76
N VAL A 27 -9.41 -5.65 5.62
CA VAL A 27 -8.49 -4.65 5.06
C VAL A 27 -9.23 -3.38 4.66
N LEU A 28 -10.42 -3.49 4.07
CA LEU A 28 -11.24 -2.31 3.77
C LEU A 28 -11.67 -1.54 5.01
N GLN A 29 -11.95 -2.23 6.12
CA GLN A 29 -12.31 -1.58 7.37
C GLN A 29 -11.12 -0.85 8.01
N THR A 30 -9.93 -1.46 7.99
CA THR A 30 -8.68 -0.81 8.40
C THR A 30 -8.39 0.41 7.53
N GLU A 31 -8.61 0.29 6.22
CA GLU A 31 -8.40 1.39 5.30
C GLU A 31 -9.39 2.54 5.52
N VAL A 32 -10.64 2.24 5.84
CA VAL A 32 -11.63 3.25 6.23
C VAL A 32 -11.21 3.96 7.50
N GLN A 33 -10.65 3.25 8.49
CA GLN A 33 -10.13 3.87 9.70
C GLN A 33 -8.97 4.82 9.38
N ARG A 34 -7.95 4.36 8.66
CA ARG A 34 -6.81 5.16 8.21
C ARG A 34 -7.23 6.42 7.47
N VAL A 35 -8.10 6.26 6.47
CA VAL A 35 -8.60 7.37 5.66
C VAL A 35 -9.44 8.34 6.51
N SER A 36 -10.18 7.86 7.50
CA SER A 36 -10.99 8.70 8.38
C SER A 36 -10.16 9.51 9.39
N THR A 37 -8.97 9.05 9.76
CA THR A 37 -8.06 9.71 10.70
C THR A 37 -7.06 10.64 10.00
N SER A 38 -6.38 10.15 8.97
CA SER A 38 -5.28 10.86 8.31
C SER A 38 -5.72 11.60 7.03
N GLY A 39 -6.95 11.32 6.55
CA GLY A 39 -7.43 11.80 5.26
C GLY A 39 -6.75 11.11 4.08
N THR A 40 -7.17 11.48 2.87
CA THR A 40 -6.54 11.05 1.61
C THR A 40 -6.04 12.24 0.81
N TRP A 41 -5.15 12.03 -0.15
CA TRP A 41 -4.84 13.05 -1.15
C TRP A 41 -5.90 13.06 -2.27
N ASP A 42 -6.41 11.88 -2.64
CA ASP A 42 -7.47 11.73 -3.62
C ASP A 42 -8.86 11.67 -2.97
N GLY A 43 -9.63 12.74 -3.15
CA GLY A 43 -11.00 12.83 -2.63
C GLY A 43 -11.97 11.81 -3.23
N ALA A 44 -11.71 11.35 -4.45
CA ALA A 44 -12.53 10.36 -5.12
C ALA A 44 -12.30 8.97 -4.52
N TYR A 45 -11.05 8.65 -4.16
CA TYR A 45 -10.70 7.41 -3.48
C TYR A 45 -11.49 7.15 -2.19
N GLY A 46 -11.60 8.14 -1.30
CA GLY A 46 -12.39 7.98 -0.06
C GLY A 46 -13.88 7.69 -0.33
N PHE A 47 -14.41 8.19 -1.45
CA PHE A 47 -15.78 7.91 -1.86
C PHE A 47 -15.89 6.47 -2.41
N ALA A 48 -14.97 6.06 -3.28
CA ALA A 48 -14.88 4.70 -3.81
C ALA A 48 -14.79 3.66 -2.69
N LEU A 49 -13.92 3.90 -1.72
CA LEU A 49 -13.72 3.07 -0.54
C LEU A 49 -15.01 2.86 0.24
N ALA A 50 -15.75 3.92 0.53
CA ALA A 50 -17.01 3.82 1.25
C ALA A 50 -18.08 3.01 0.49
N ASN A 51 -18.14 3.12 -0.85
CA ASN A 51 -19.09 2.37 -1.66
C ASN A 51 -18.70 0.89 -1.76
N ARG A 52 -17.42 0.59 -1.96
CA ARG A 52 -16.91 -0.79 -1.99
C ARG A 52 -17.11 -1.48 -0.65
N LEU A 53 -16.89 -0.76 0.46
CA LEU A 53 -17.18 -1.28 1.80
C LEU A 53 -18.66 -1.66 1.95
N ARG A 54 -19.60 -0.83 1.48
CA ARG A 54 -21.04 -1.16 1.50
C ARG A 54 -21.38 -2.36 0.63
N ALA A 55 -20.84 -2.41 -0.60
CA ALA A 55 -21.12 -3.50 -1.52
C ALA A 55 -20.61 -4.85 -0.96
N LEU A 56 -19.41 -4.87 -0.39
CA LEU A 56 -18.86 -6.08 0.24
C LEU A 56 -19.57 -6.44 1.55
N SER A 57 -19.93 -5.45 2.37
CA SER A 57 -20.77 -5.65 3.55
C SER A 57 -22.11 -6.31 3.19
N ALA A 58 -22.79 -5.80 2.16
CA ALA A 58 -24.05 -6.37 1.68
C ALA A 58 -23.86 -7.80 1.12
N LYS A 59 -22.77 -8.05 0.38
CA LYS A 59 -22.45 -9.37 -0.18
C LYS A 59 -22.12 -10.41 0.90
N THR A 60 -21.44 -10.00 1.96
CA THR A 60 -20.97 -10.89 3.05
C THR A 60 -21.98 -11.01 4.20
N GLY A 61 -23.02 -10.17 4.23
CA GLY A 61 -24.00 -10.14 5.32
C GLY A 61 -23.47 -9.49 6.61
N VAL A 62 -22.32 -8.82 6.53
CA VAL A 62 -21.60 -8.30 7.69
C VAL A 62 -21.88 -6.82 7.87
N GLU A 63 -22.38 -6.42 9.04
CA GLU A 63 -22.67 -5.01 9.30
C GLU A 63 -21.40 -4.15 9.40
N VAL A 64 -21.45 -2.96 8.80
CA VAL A 64 -20.41 -1.93 8.89
C VAL A 64 -20.95 -0.72 9.63
N ASP A 65 -20.08 -0.01 10.35
CA ASP A 65 -20.49 1.20 11.09
C ASP A 65 -20.99 2.29 10.12
N ALA A 66 -22.32 2.41 10.03
CA ALA A 66 -22.98 3.36 9.13
C ALA A 66 -22.59 4.82 9.40
N LYS A 67 -22.23 5.18 10.64
CA LYS A 67 -21.79 6.54 10.98
C LYS A 67 -20.41 6.83 10.39
N VAL A 68 -19.48 5.89 10.53
CA VAL A 68 -18.12 6.01 9.96
C VAL A 68 -18.19 6.10 8.44
N VAL A 69 -18.93 5.20 7.80
CA VAL A 69 -19.10 5.18 6.33
C VAL A 69 -19.75 6.48 5.85
N ARG A 70 -20.79 6.96 6.53
CA ARG A 70 -21.46 8.23 6.17
C ARG A 70 -20.53 9.43 6.33
N LYS A 71 -19.76 9.50 7.42
CA LYS A 71 -18.78 10.59 7.64
C LYS A 71 -17.74 10.61 6.53
N LEU A 72 -17.17 9.45 6.19
CA LEU A 72 -16.22 9.31 5.10
C LEU A 72 -16.81 9.79 3.77
N GLN A 73 -18.01 9.34 3.42
CA GLN A 73 -18.68 9.77 2.19
C GLN A 73 -18.91 11.28 2.12
N LEU A 74 -19.32 11.91 3.21
CA LEU A 74 -19.56 13.36 3.24
C LEU A 74 -18.27 14.15 3.01
N LEU A 75 -17.17 13.77 3.66
CA LEU A 75 -15.87 14.42 3.50
C LEU A 75 -15.29 14.19 2.10
N ALA A 76 -15.39 12.96 1.59
CA ALA A 76 -14.96 12.61 0.24
C ALA A 76 -15.79 13.34 -0.82
N TRP A 77 -17.11 13.45 -0.63
CA TRP A 77 -18.02 14.14 -1.54
C TRP A 77 -17.65 15.61 -1.75
N GLN A 78 -17.27 16.35 -0.69
CA GLN A 78 -16.84 17.74 -0.83
C GLN A 78 -15.66 17.89 -1.79
N ARG A 79 -14.73 16.92 -1.77
CA ARG A 79 -13.56 16.91 -2.64
C ARG A 79 -13.90 16.48 -4.07
N VAL A 80 -14.76 15.47 -4.23
CA VAL A 80 -15.33 15.08 -5.54
C VAL A 80 -16.03 16.26 -6.20
N VAL A 81 -16.85 17.01 -5.44
CA VAL A 81 -17.51 18.23 -5.95
C VAL A 81 -16.48 19.26 -6.40
N ARG A 82 -15.44 19.50 -5.61
CA ARG A 82 -14.37 20.45 -5.94
C ARG A 82 -13.65 20.08 -7.24
N GLN A 83 -13.19 18.84 -7.36
CA GLN A 83 -12.50 18.33 -8.57
C GLN A 83 -13.43 18.26 -9.77
N GLY A 84 -14.72 17.95 -9.54
CA GLY A 84 -15.69 17.83 -10.60
C GLY A 84 -16.12 19.16 -11.22
N ARG A 85 -15.86 20.34 -10.63
CA ARG A 85 -16.42 21.62 -11.11
C ARG A 85 -16.12 21.93 -12.58
N SER A 86 -14.91 21.61 -13.04
CA SER A 86 -14.48 21.82 -14.43
C SER A 86 -13.36 20.85 -14.79
N PRO A 87 -13.66 19.55 -14.92
CA PRO A 87 -12.64 18.53 -15.15
C PRO A 87 -12.32 18.45 -16.64
N ASP A 88 -11.06 18.14 -16.97
CA ASP A 88 -10.75 17.58 -18.28
C ASP A 88 -11.22 16.12 -18.36
N ALA A 89 -11.11 15.51 -19.54
CA ALA A 89 -11.56 14.14 -19.75
C ALA A 89 -10.78 13.10 -18.93
N GLY A 90 -9.50 13.35 -18.63
CA GLY A 90 -8.70 12.47 -17.79
C GLY A 90 -9.16 12.49 -16.34
N VAL A 91 -9.34 13.69 -15.77
CA VAL A 91 -9.87 13.87 -14.41
C VAL A 91 -11.30 13.34 -14.32
N ALA A 92 -12.13 13.54 -15.35
CA ALA A 92 -13.46 12.97 -15.41
C ALA A 92 -13.46 11.44 -15.39
N ALA A 93 -12.49 10.79 -16.08
CA ALA A 93 -12.32 9.33 -16.04
C ALA A 93 -11.87 8.84 -14.65
N ASP A 94 -10.99 9.58 -13.96
CA ASP A 94 -10.56 9.25 -12.59
C ASP A 94 -11.77 9.31 -11.63
N LEU A 95 -12.57 10.37 -11.74
CA LEU A 95 -13.79 10.53 -10.95
C LEU A 95 -14.84 9.45 -11.28
N LEU A 96 -15.01 9.05 -12.54
CA LEU A 96 -15.92 7.95 -12.89
C LEU A 96 -15.47 6.62 -12.30
N THR A 97 -14.19 6.30 -12.37
CA THR A 97 -13.63 5.06 -11.78
C THR A 97 -13.92 5.00 -10.29
N ALA A 98 -13.73 6.11 -9.57
CA ALA A 98 -14.02 6.20 -8.15
C ALA A 98 -15.53 6.19 -7.81
N LEU A 99 -16.36 6.76 -8.69
CA LEU A 99 -17.81 6.77 -8.54
C LEU A 99 -18.48 5.48 -9.04
N ASN A 100 -17.74 4.49 -9.53
CA ASN A 100 -18.32 3.27 -10.06
C ASN A 100 -19.08 2.49 -8.97
N GLY A 101 -20.29 2.02 -9.28
CA GLY A 101 -21.15 1.28 -8.35
C GLY A 101 -21.86 2.13 -7.28
N VAL A 102 -21.90 3.45 -7.43
CA VAL A 102 -22.65 4.33 -6.52
C VAL A 102 -24.14 4.24 -6.79
N GLU A 103 -24.90 3.82 -5.77
CA GLU A 103 -26.36 3.77 -5.80
C GLU A 103 -26.96 4.60 -4.66
N GLY A 104 -28.21 5.05 -4.83
CA GLY A 104 -28.96 5.74 -3.77
C GLY A 104 -28.49 7.15 -3.41
N HIS A 105 -27.57 7.76 -4.18
CA HIS A 105 -27.07 9.12 -3.94
C HIS A 105 -27.30 10.03 -5.15
N GLN A 106 -28.45 10.73 -5.18
CA GLN A 106 -28.91 11.53 -6.34
C GLN A 106 -27.85 12.48 -6.91
N LEU A 107 -27.15 13.23 -6.06
CA LEU A 107 -26.12 14.18 -6.52
C LEU A 107 -24.91 13.48 -7.17
N ALA A 108 -24.60 12.26 -6.74
CA ALA A 108 -23.50 11.48 -7.30
C ALA A 108 -23.90 10.91 -8.66
N THR A 109 -25.16 10.48 -8.82
CA THR A 109 -25.72 10.08 -10.11
C THR A 109 -25.67 11.22 -11.14
N GLU A 110 -26.05 12.44 -10.74
CA GLU A 110 -25.95 13.61 -11.64
C GLU A 110 -24.50 13.99 -11.96
N MET A 111 -23.59 13.86 -10.98
CA MET A 111 -22.15 14.01 -11.20
C MET A 111 -21.63 13.00 -12.22
N GLN A 112 -21.96 11.71 -12.07
CA GLN A 112 -21.59 10.64 -13.02
C GLN A 112 -22.06 10.99 -14.44
N LYS A 113 -23.34 11.37 -14.63
CA LYS A 113 -23.85 11.77 -15.95
C LYS A 113 -23.07 12.92 -16.58
N ARG A 114 -22.61 13.89 -15.78
CA ARG A 114 -21.73 14.97 -16.28
C ARG A 114 -20.35 14.44 -16.63
N MET A 115 -19.76 13.60 -15.77
CA MET A 115 -18.42 13.04 -16.03
C MET A 115 -18.42 12.15 -17.27
N VAL A 116 -19.44 11.30 -17.49
CA VAL A 116 -19.61 10.49 -18.71
C VAL A 116 -19.56 11.38 -19.95
N ARG A 117 -20.37 12.44 -20.01
CA ARG A 117 -20.34 13.39 -21.14
C ARG A 117 -18.98 14.05 -21.33
N THR A 118 -18.27 14.34 -20.25
CA THR A 118 -16.93 14.96 -20.29
C THR A 118 -15.89 13.98 -20.84
N VAL A 119 -15.93 12.71 -20.42
CA VAL A 119 -15.05 11.66 -20.96
C VAL A 119 -15.36 11.41 -22.43
N GLU A 120 -16.63 11.25 -22.80
CA GLU A 120 -17.03 11.01 -24.20
C GLU A 120 -16.63 12.16 -25.13
N SER A 121 -16.82 13.42 -24.70
CA SER A 121 -16.43 14.60 -25.50
C SER A 121 -14.92 14.80 -25.59
N GLY A 122 -14.14 14.25 -24.66
CA GLY A 122 -12.68 14.24 -24.72
C GLY A 122 -12.08 13.16 -25.61
N GLN A 123 -12.89 12.26 -26.16
CA GLN A 123 -12.41 11.23 -27.07
C GLN A 123 -11.99 11.86 -28.41
N ARG A 124 -10.81 11.50 -28.91
CA ARG A 124 -10.32 11.94 -30.21
C ARG A 124 -11.04 11.21 -31.34
N ALA A 125 -10.97 11.79 -32.54
CA ALA A 125 -11.63 11.22 -33.73
C ALA A 125 -11.11 9.82 -34.11
N ASP A 126 -9.87 9.49 -33.74
CA ASP A 126 -9.26 8.18 -33.96
C ASP A 126 -9.67 7.13 -32.91
N GLY A 127 -10.48 7.50 -31.92
CA GLY A 127 -10.99 6.65 -30.84
C GLY A 127 -10.14 6.67 -29.56
N THR A 128 -9.02 7.37 -29.55
CA THR A 128 -8.10 7.43 -28.40
C THR A 128 -8.46 8.52 -27.39
N TRP A 129 -7.93 8.40 -26.18
CA TRP A 129 -7.84 9.50 -25.21
C TRP A 129 -6.38 9.83 -24.95
N ALA A 130 -6.10 11.12 -24.74
CA ALA A 130 -4.87 11.49 -24.08
C ALA A 130 -5.04 12.71 -23.17
N ARG A 131 -4.32 12.70 -22.04
CA ARG A 131 -4.32 13.81 -21.07
C ARG A 131 -3.43 14.98 -21.53
N GLN A 132 -2.56 14.75 -22.50
CA GLN A 132 -1.56 15.71 -22.97
C GLN A 132 -1.48 15.71 -24.50
N THR A 133 -0.99 16.80 -25.08
CA THR A 133 -0.82 16.94 -26.54
C THR A 133 0.25 16.00 -27.08
N SER A 134 1.30 15.75 -26.31
CA SER A 134 2.38 14.80 -26.62
C SER A 134 2.49 13.74 -25.51
N ALA A 135 2.44 12.47 -25.89
CA ALA A 135 2.66 11.32 -25.02
C ALA A 135 3.26 10.18 -25.84
N SER A 136 3.93 9.23 -25.18
CA SER A 136 4.34 7.97 -25.82
C SER A 136 3.12 7.19 -26.30
N LEU A 137 3.30 6.31 -27.30
CA LEU A 137 2.21 5.47 -27.77
C LEU A 137 1.65 4.57 -26.66
N GLN A 138 2.52 3.94 -25.85
CA GLN A 138 2.07 3.12 -24.69
C GLN A 138 1.19 3.93 -23.74
N ARG A 139 1.59 5.16 -23.41
CA ARG A 139 0.80 6.01 -22.53
C ARG A 139 -0.56 6.37 -23.13
N VAL A 140 -0.65 6.60 -24.45
CA VAL A 140 -1.94 6.83 -25.12
C VAL A 140 -2.82 5.58 -25.09
N ILE A 141 -2.25 4.39 -25.27
CA ILE A 141 -2.98 3.11 -25.16
C ILE A 141 -3.52 2.93 -23.73
N VAL A 142 -2.68 3.13 -22.72
CA VAL A 142 -3.05 3.04 -21.30
C VAL A 142 -4.14 4.06 -20.94
N GLN A 143 -4.00 5.32 -21.38
CA GLN A 143 -5.02 6.36 -21.17
C GLN A 143 -6.35 6.02 -21.87
N THR A 144 -6.29 5.45 -23.06
CA THR A 144 -7.47 5.01 -23.82
C THR A 144 -8.18 3.86 -23.11
N ALA A 145 -7.45 2.84 -22.68
CA ALA A 145 -8.00 1.71 -21.95
C ALA A 145 -8.60 2.13 -20.60
N TYR A 146 -7.90 2.97 -19.84
CA TYR A 146 -8.41 3.51 -18.58
C TYR A 146 -9.71 4.30 -18.76
N ALA A 147 -9.74 5.24 -19.72
CA ALA A 147 -10.93 6.04 -20.00
C ALA A 147 -12.11 5.18 -20.46
N ALA A 148 -11.88 4.25 -21.39
CA ALA A 148 -12.91 3.36 -21.90
C ALA A 148 -13.51 2.46 -20.80
N ARG A 149 -12.67 1.97 -19.88
CA ARG A 149 -13.10 1.18 -18.72
C ARG A 149 -13.91 1.99 -17.71
N SER A 150 -13.61 3.28 -17.55
CA SER A 150 -14.34 4.16 -16.64
C SER A 150 -15.76 4.48 -17.12
N LEU A 151 -16.03 4.32 -18.42
CA LEU A 151 -17.35 4.56 -19.01
C LEU A 151 -18.32 3.42 -18.70
N PRO A 152 -19.61 3.72 -18.44
CA PRO A 152 -20.63 2.68 -18.28
C PRO A 152 -20.85 1.91 -19.59
N ASP A 153 -21.39 0.70 -19.49
CA ASP A 153 -21.68 -0.15 -20.68
C ASP A 153 -22.68 0.50 -21.65
N SER A 154 -23.51 1.43 -21.17
CA SER A 154 -24.43 2.21 -21.99
C SER A 154 -23.75 3.22 -22.93
N SER A 155 -22.47 3.57 -22.70
CA SER A 155 -21.66 4.44 -23.57
C SER A 155 -21.10 3.68 -24.79
N THR A 156 -21.97 2.93 -25.47
CA THR A 156 -21.60 1.98 -26.53
C THR A 156 -20.77 2.60 -27.63
N GLY A 157 -21.14 3.78 -28.13
CA GLY A 157 -20.42 4.45 -29.23
C GLY A 157 -18.98 4.83 -28.87
N ALA A 158 -18.75 5.38 -27.67
CA ALA A 158 -17.40 5.74 -27.22
C ALA A 158 -16.55 4.49 -26.94
N ARG A 159 -17.14 3.47 -26.31
CA ARG A 159 -16.47 2.19 -26.02
C ARG A 159 -16.11 1.41 -27.29
N LEU A 160 -16.98 1.42 -28.31
CA LEU A 160 -16.68 0.79 -29.61
C LEU A 160 -15.53 1.49 -30.35
N ARG A 161 -15.50 2.83 -30.34
CA ARG A 161 -14.35 3.58 -30.90
C ARG A 161 -13.06 3.30 -30.14
N ALA A 162 -13.14 3.16 -28.82
CA ALA A 162 -12.01 2.78 -27.98
C ALA A 162 -11.50 1.38 -28.35
N ALA A 163 -12.40 0.40 -28.46
CA ALA A 163 -12.08 -0.96 -28.86
C ALA A 163 -11.34 -0.99 -30.21
N GLY A 164 -11.88 -0.30 -31.23
CA GLY A 164 -11.21 -0.21 -32.54
C GLY A 164 -9.86 0.50 -32.52
N ALA A 165 -9.63 1.44 -31.58
CA ALA A 165 -8.32 2.05 -31.37
C ALA A 165 -7.34 1.08 -30.68
N LEU A 166 -7.79 0.36 -29.65
CA LEU A 166 -6.99 -0.63 -28.94
C LEU A 166 -6.63 -1.81 -29.83
N GLU A 167 -7.55 -2.29 -30.67
CA GLU A 167 -7.28 -3.33 -31.68
C GLU A 167 -6.20 -2.91 -32.67
N ARG A 168 -6.26 -1.67 -33.15
CA ARG A 168 -5.28 -1.12 -34.09
C ARG A 168 -3.86 -1.11 -33.52
N TYR A 169 -3.75 -0.83 -32.23
CA TYR A 169 -2.46 -0.72 -31.53
C TYR A 169 -2.07 -1.97 -30.74
N ALA A 170 -2.87 -3.04 -30.75
CA ALA A 170 -2.61 -4.25 -29.96
C ALA A 170 -1.23 -4.86 -30.25
N LYS A 171 -0.74 -4.75 -31.49
CA LYS A 171 0.58 -5.25 -31.91
C LYS A 171 1.75 -4.37 -31.46
N GLU A 172 1.48 -3.12 -31.11
CA GLU A 172 2.47 -2.17 -30.63
C GLU A 172 2.62 -2.25 -29.10
N VAL A 173 1.76 -2.99 -28.40
CA VAL A 173 1.90 -3.22 -26.95
C VAL A 173 3.08 -4.13 -26.70
N ASP A 174 4.15 -3.57 -26.14
CA ASP A 174 5.43 -4.26 -25.91
C ASP A 174 5.74 -4.49 -24.42
N ASP A 175 4.90 -3.97 -23.52
CA ASP A 175 5.08 -4.14 -22.09
C ASP A 175 3.87 -4.82 -21.39
N PRO A 176 4.13 -5.70 -20.41
CA PRO A 176 3.10 -6.42 -19.66
C PRO A 176 2.09 -5.56 -18.90
N TYR A 177 2.49 -4.38 -18.40
CA TYR A 177 1.58 -3.50 -17.67
C TYR A 177 0.53 -2.91 -18.61
N THR A 178 0.94 -2.40 -19.78
CA THR A 178 0.01 -1.90 -20.79
C THR A 178 -0.95 -3.02 -21.24
N ALA A 179 -0.43 -4.23 -21.46
CA ALA A 179 -1.26 -5.39 -21.78
C ALA A 179 -2.30 -5.67 -20.68
N ALA A 180 -1.92 -5.64 -19.40
CA ALA A 180 -2.84 -5.82 -18.28
C ALA A 180 -3.95 -4.75 -18.25
N VAL A 181 -3.61 -3.48 -18.42
CA VAL A 181 -4.59 -2.38 -18.42
C VAL A 181 -5.59 -2.54 -19.57
N VAL A 182 -5.11 -2.91 -20.76
CA VAL A 182 -5.96 -3.13 -21.94
C VAL A 182 -6.86 -4.35 -21.76
N LEU A 183 -6.32 -5.48 -21.30
CA LEU A 183 -7.10 -6.69 -21.04
C LEU A 183 -8.18 -6.47 -19.97
N ALA A 184 -7.88 -5.69 -18.93
CA ALA A 184 -8.82 -5.34 -17.87
C ALA A 184 -10.04 -4.52 -18.34
N THR A 185 -10.05 -4.04 -19.60
CA THR A 185 -11.22 -3.39 -20.21
C THR A 185 -12.29 -4.39 -20.66
N GLY A 186 -11.89 -5.61 -21.03
CA GLY A 186 -12.77 -6.61 -21.65
C GLY A 186 -13.35 -6.19 -23.02
N LEU A 187 -12.75 -5.21 -23.71
CA LEU A 187 -13.29 -4.64 -24.96
C LEU A 187 -12.78 -5.32 -26.23
N LEU A 188 -11.71 -6.10 -26.16
CA LEU A 188 -11.06 -6.69 -27.33
C LEU A 188 -11.68 -8.03 -27.73
N GLU A 189 -11.63 -8.35 -29.02
CA GLU A 189 -11.94 -9.69 -29.53
C GLU A 189 -10.93 -10.75 -29.04
N SER A 190 -11.29 -12.02 -29.18
CA SER A 190 -10.52 -13.16 -28.64
C SER A 190 -9.10 -13.26 -29.20
N SER A 191 -8.86 -12.88 -30.46
CA SER A 191 -7.55 -13.02 -31.09
C SER A 191 -6.53 -11.98 -30.59
N GLN A 192 -6.93 -10.72 -30.46
CA GLN A 192 -6.11 -9.63 -29.92
C GLN A 192 -5.94 -9.80 -28.41
N SER A 193 -6.98 -10.24 -27.71
CA SER A 193 -6.90 -10.57 -26.29
C SER A 193 -5.85 -11.68 -26.05
N ALA A 194 -5.87 -12.75 -26.83
CA ALA A 194 -4.87 -13.83 -26.71
C ALA A 194 -3.42 -13.34 -26.93
N GLN A 195 -3.21 -12.42 -27.87
CA GLN A 195 -1.89 -11.81 -28.09
C GLN A 195 -1.43 -11.00 -26.86
N LEU A 196 -2.30 -10.15 -26.31
CA LEU A 196 -1.96 -9.35 -25.13
C LEU A 196 -1.80 -10.23 -23.88
N GLU A 197 -2.56 -11.31 -23.77
CA GLU A 197 -2.39 -12.30 -22.71
C GLU A 197 -1.00 -12.93 -22.78
N GLU A 198 -0.49 -13.25 -23.97
CA GLU A 198 0.87 -13.76 -24.13
C GLU A 198 1.92 -12.76 -23.64
N VAL A 199 1.76 -11.47 -23.98
CA VAL A 199 2.64 -10.39 -23.50
C VAL A 199 2.59 -10.29 -21.97
N LEU A 200 1.38 -10.28 -21.39
CA LEU A 200 1.17 -10.22 -19.95
C LEU A 200 1.82 -11.42 -19.23
N LEU A 201 1.53 -12.63 -19.67
CA LEU A 201 2.01 -13.86 -19.02
C LEU A 201 3.53 -14.01 -19.12
N LYS A 202 4.16 -13.55 -20.22
CA LYS A 202 5.63 -13.49 -20.32
C LYS A 202 6.26 -12.53 -19.31
N GLY A 203 5.52 -11.52 -18.88
CA GLY A 203 5.93 -10.57 -17.85
C GLY A 203 5.73 -11.02 -16.41
N ILE A 204 5.16 -12.21 -16.19
CA ILE A 204 4.90 -12.78 -14.88
C ILE A 204 5.94 -13.87 -14.62
N GLU A 205 6.89 -13.54 -13.76
CA GLU A 205 8.02 -14.40 -13.43
C GLU A 205 7.68 -15.35 -12.28
N GLN A 206 8.39 -16.47 -12.20
CA GLN A 206 8.32 -17.37 -11.07
C GLN A 206 9.37 -16.93 -10.04
N GLY A 207 8.96 -16.72 -8.78
CA GLY A 207 9.85 -16.35 -7.70
C GLY A 207 10.89 -17.45 -7.39
N MET A 208 11.92 -17.10 -6.61
CA MET A 208 13.10 -17.95 -6.35
C MET A 208 12.76 -19.33 -5.72
N GLU A 209 11.59 -19.49 -5.11
CA GLU A 209 11.14 -20.76 -4.52
C GLU A 209 10.08 -21.49 -5.36
N GLY A 210 9.74 -20.99 -6.55
CA GLY A 210 8.76 -21.60 -7.47
C GLY A 210 7.30 -21.49 -7.04
N GLU A 211 7.04 -21.10 -5.78
CA GLU A 211 5.70 -21.07 -5.15
C GLU A 211 4.91 -19.77 -5.39
N HIS A 212 5.57 -18.64 -5.66
CA HIS A 212 4.90 -17.35 -5.90
C HIS A 212 5.24 -16.75 -7.26
N ARG A 213 4.29 -16.01 -7.84
CA ARG A 213 4.49 -15.26 -9.09
C ARG A 213 4.80 -13.81 -8.79
N LEU A 214 5.81 -13.28 -9.46
CA LEU A 214 6.23 -11.89 -9.32
C LEU A 214 5.93 -11.12 -10.60
N VAL A 215 5.51 -9.87 -10.43
CA VAL A 215 5.33 -8.94 -11.53
C VAL A 215 6.48 -7.94 -11.55
N THR A 216 7.17 -7.83 -12.69
CA THR A 216 8.32 -6.93 -12.85
C THR A 216 7.94 -5.72 -13.70
N LEU A 217 8.15 -4.52 -13.16
CA LEU A 217 7.92 -3.27 -13.88
C LEU A 217 9.13 -2.89 -14.73
N LEU A 218 8.95 -2.83 -16.05
CA LEU A 218 9.99 -2.39 -16.96
C LEU A 218 10.34 -0.89 -16.73
N PRO A 219 11.61 -0.47 -16.91
CA PRO A 219 12.05 0.89 -16.56
C PRO A 219 11.38 2.05 -17.31
N LYS A 220 10.69 1.80 -18.43
CA LYS A 220 10.05 2.82 -19.29
C LYS A 220 8.52 2.75 -19.30
N THR A 221 7.93 1.87 -18.50
CA THR A 221 6.46 1.75 -18.40
C THR A 221 5.88 3.02 -17.79
N GLU A 222 4.84 3.56 -18.41
CA GLU A 222 4.12 4.76 -17.95
C GLU A 222 2.65 4.43 -17.66
N ASN A 223 2.16 4.90 -16.52
CA ASN A 223 0.75 4.83 -16.15
C ASN A 223 -0.08 5.95 -16.80
N PRO A 224 -1.43 5.98 -16.63
CA PRO A 224 -2.27 7.00 -17.24
C PRO A 224 -1.86 8.44 -16.91
N TRP A 225 -1.21 8.66 -15.76
CA TRP A 225 -0.80 9.98 -15.29
C TRP A 225 0.61 10.39 -15.77
N GLY A 226 1.35 9.48 -16.41
CA GLY A 226 2.71 9.75 -16.91
C GLY A 226 3.81 9.51 -15.89
N TYR A 227 3.51 8.76 -14.84
CA TYR A 227 4.50 8.30 -13.88
C TYR A 227 4.78 6.82 -14.14
N ARG A 228 5.92 6.33 -13.65
CA ARG A 228 6.13 4.89 -13.56
C ARG A 228 5.05 4.31 -12.63
N PRO A 229 4.32 3.25 -13.03
CA PRO A 229 3.35 2.62 -12.16
C PRO A 229 4.01 2.17 -10.86
N THR A 230 3.27 2.19 -9.76
CA THR A 230 3.73 1.51 -8.56
C THR A 230 3.50 0.01 -8.68
N HIS A 231 4.18 -0.77 -7.87
CA HIS A 231 4.03 -2.22 -7.88
C HIS A 231 2.59 -2.65 -7.55
N SER A 232 1.97 -2.01 -6.56
CA SER A 232 0.56 -2.23 -6.19
C SER A 232 -0.41 -1.88 -7.33
N GLU A 233 -0.14 -0.81 -8.08
CA GLU A 233 -0.94 -0.47 -9.27
C GLU A 233 -0.86 -1.60 -10.31
N TYR A 234 0.33 -2.11 -10.59
CA TYR A 234 0.52 -3.17 -11.56
C TYR A 234 -0.18 -4.48 -11.14
N LEU A 235 -0.03 -4.89 -9.88
CA LEU A 235 -0.72 -6.05 -9.32
C LEU A 235 -2.25 -5.93 -9.42
N ALA A 236 -2.79 -4.73 -9.20
CA ALA A 236 -4.23 -4.48 -9.35
C ALA A 236 -4.70 -4.71 -10.79
N TRP A 237 -3.97 -4.19 -11.78
CA TRP A 237 -4.30 -4.37 -13.20
C TRP A 237 -4.16 -5.83 -13.65
N VAL A 238 -3.07 -6.50 -13.27
CA VAL A 238 -2.84 -7.91 -13.62
C VAL A 238 -3.94 -8.79 -13.02
N THR A 239 -4.27 -8.56 -11.75
CA THR A 239 -5.37 -9.26 -11.06
C THR A 239 -6.66 -9.10 -11.85
N LEU A 240 -7.03 -7.86 -12.21
CA LEU A 240 -8.25 -7.56 -12.98
C LEU A 240 -8.25 -8.19 -14.37
N ALA A 241 -7.13 -8.15 -15.08
CA ALA A 241 -6.97 -8.71 -16.42
C ALA A 241 -7.22 -10.23 -16.42
N LEU A 242 -6.74 -10.93 -15.40
CA LEU A 242 -6.80 -12.39 -15.31
C LEU A 242 -8.04 -12.93 -14.57
N LEU A 243 -8.98 -12.08 -14.15
CA LEU A 243 -10.19 -12.49 -13.41
C LEU A 243 -11.07 -13.51 -14.13
N HIS A 244 -11.08 -13.49 -15.47
CA HIS A 244 -11.90 -14.40 -16.28
C HIS A 244 -11.15 -15.66 -16.70
N LYS A 245 -9.84 -15.75 -16.42
CA LYS A 245 -9.00 -16.87 -16.85
C LYS A 245 -9.12 -18.06 -15.90
N GLU A 246 -9.49 -19.21 -16.45
CA GLU A 246 -9.52 -20.49 -15.75
C GLU A 246 -8.16 -21.21 -15.88
N GLY A 247 -7.87 -22.14 -14.96
CA GLY A 247 -6.66 -22.96 -15.00
C GLY A 247 -5.36 -22.26 -14.56
N LEU A 248 -5.46 -21.07 -13.96
CA LEU A 248 -4.33 -20.37 -13.33
C LEU A 248 -4.44 -20.44 -11.80
N ASP A 249 -3.97 -21.54 -11.23
CA ASP A 249 -4.06 -21.80 -9.78
C ASP A 249 -3.33 -20.73 -8.94
N TRP A 250 -2.26 -20.14 -9.48
CA TRP A 250 -1.44 -19.09 -8.85
C TRP A 250 -2.05 -17.68 -8.92
N ARG A 251 -3.20 -17.49 -9.58
CA ARG A 251 -3.81 -16.14 -9.69
C ARG A 251 -4.15 -15.54 -8.33
N GLY A 252 -4.46 -16.39 -7.35
CA GLY A 252 -4.67 -15.97 -5.96
C GLY A 252 -3.45 -15.27 -5.36
N ASP A 253 -2.25 -15.65 -5.80
CA ASP A 253 -0.99 -15.09 -5.27
C ASP A 253 -0.83 -13.61 -5.65
N LEU A 254 -1.32 -13.19 -6.82
CA LEU A 254 -1.23 -11.79 -7.26
C LEU A 254 -2.03 -10.85 -6.38
N VAL A 255 -3.24 -11.26 -6.00
CA VAL A 255 -4.07 -10.46 -5.09
C VAL A 255 -3.61 -10.60 -3.64
N ALA A 256 -3.03 -11.74 -3.25
CA ALA A 256 -2.36 -11.89 -1.97
C ALA A 256 -1.16 -10.94 -1.86
N GLU A 257 -0.30 -10.87 -2.87
CA GLU A 257 0.82 -9.93 -2.94
C GLU A 257 0.32 -8.48 -2.87
N LEU A 258 -0.76 -8.13 -3.58
CA LEU A 258 -1.36 -6.80 -3.49
C LEU A 258 -1.80 -6.46 -2.05
N MET A 259 -2.35 -7.45 -1.34
CA MET A 259 -2.79 -7.31 0.06
C MET A 259 -1.60 -7.19 1.02
N GLU A 260 -0.50 -7.90 0.77
CA GLU A 260 0.75 -7.78 1.55
C GLU A 260 1.39 -6.39 1.44
N ARG A 261 1.15 -5.69 0.32
CA ARG A 261 1.64 -4.31 0.12
C ARG A 261 0.82 -3.26 0.86
N TYR A 262 -0.27 -3.66 1.54
CA TYR A 262 -1.06 -2.76 2.36
C TYR A 262 -0.27 -2.29 3.58
N ASP A 263 -0.26 -0.98 3.80
CA ASP A 263 0.36 -0.34 4.95
C ASP A 263 -0.70 0.46 5.72
N ALA A 264 -0.80 0.27 7.04
CA ALA A 264 -1.81 0.96 7.86
C ALA A 264 -1.63 2.49 7.91
N THR A 265 -0.46 3.01 7.55
CA THR A 265 -0.16 4.45 7.44
C THR A 265 -0.42 4.95 6.02
N TRP A 266 0.05 4.21 5.03
CA TRP A 266 0.14 4.66 3.63
C TRP A 266 -0.89 4.05 2.67
N GLY A 267 -1.71 3.10 3.13
CA GLY A 267 -2.64 2.34 2.30
C GLY A 267 -1.91 1.41 1.32
N PHE A 268 -2.46 1.20 0.14
CA PHE A 268 -1.85 0.35 -0.91
C PHE A 268 -0.67 1.00 -1.64
N ARG A 269 -0.44 2.31 -1.45
CA ARG A 269 0.59 3.08 -2.16
C ARG A 269 0.44 2.97 -3.70
N ALA A 270 -0.79 2.84 -4.22
CA ALA A 270 -1.07 2.88 -5.66
C ALA A 270 -1.41 4.29 -6.16
N GLY A 271 -1.46 5.27 -5.25
CA GLY A 271 -1.69 6.68 -5.59
C GLY A 271 -3.05 6.87 -6.23
N ALA A 272 -3.10 7.47 -7.42
CA ALA A 272 -4.36 7.67 -8.14
C ALA A 272 -5.03 6.34 -8.59
N ALA A 273 -4.31 5.22 -8.53
CA ALA A 273 -4.86 3.88 -8.81
C ALA A 273 -5.35 3.13 -7.56
N ASP A 274 -5.35 3.73 -6.36
CA ASP A 274 -5.84 3.04 -5.16
C ASP A 274 -7.30 2.55 -5.32
N ALA A 275 -8.14 3.27 -6.06
CA ALA A 275 -9.51 2.83 -6.38
C ALA A 275 -9.55 1.54 -7.22
N VAL A 276 -8.55 1.35 -8.09
CA VAL A 276 -8.39 0.14 -8.92
C VAL A 276 -7.90 -1.03 -8.05
N ALA A 277 -6.98 -0.79 -7.11
CA ALA A 277 -6.54 -1.79 -6.15
C ALA A 277 -7.71 -2.32 -5.30
N LEU A 278 -8.55 -1.43 -4.79
CA LEU A 278 -9.77 -1.82 -4.07
C LEU A 278 -10.72 -2.66 -4.93
N GLU A 279 -10.86 -2.31 -6.21
CA GLU A 279 -11.69 -3.08 -7.13
C GLU A 279 -11.12 -4.48 -7.37
N ALA A 280 -9.81 -4.57 -7.61
CA ALA A 280 -9.12 -5.84 -7.84
C ALA A 280 -9.33 -6.80 -6.66
N ILE A 281 -9.12 -6.31 -5.44
CA ILE A 281 -9.35 -7.06 -4.19
C ILE A 281 -10.81 -7.50 -4.08
N ALA A 282 -11.76 -6.58 -4.26
CA ALA A 282 -13.19 -6.86 -4.10
C ALA A 282 -13.72 -7.88 -5.13
N ARG A 283 -13.13 -7.92 -6.33
CA ARG A 283 -13.55 -8.84 -7.40
C ARG A 283 -12.82 -10.19 -7.33
N ALA A 284 -11.55 -10.20 -6.95
CA ALA A 284 -10.75 -11.42 -6.89
C ALA A 284 -11.01 -12.25 -5.62
N LEU A 285 -11.34 -11.60 -4.51
CA LEU A 285 -11.56 -12.26 -3.22
C LEU A 285 -13.07 -12.28 -2.90
N PRO A 286 -13.77 -13.42 -3.07
CA PRO A 286 -15.22 -13.48 -2.85
C PRO A 286 -15.63 -13.27 -1.38
N GLY A 287 -14.69 -13.41 -0.44
CA GLY A 287 -14.95 -13.45 1.01
C GLY A 287 -15.48 -14.81 1.46
N ILE A 288 -15.72 -14.95 2.76
CA ILE A 288 -16.30 -16.17 3.37
C ILE A 288 -17.64 -15.81 4.00
N ASP A 289 -18.62 -16.70 3.92
CA ASP A 289 -20.00 -16.49 4.42
C ASP A 289 -20.34 -17.41 5.61
N GLN A 290 -19.47 -18.39 5.90
CA GLN A 290 -19.60 -19.31 7.03
C GLN A 290 -18.33 -19.28 7.90
N PRO A 291 -18.43 -19.60 9.20
CA PRO A 291 -17.27 -19.73 10.06
C PRO A 291 -16.29 -20.79 9.53
N VAL A 292 -15.01 -20.44 9.49
CA VAL A 292 -13.96 -21.32 8.98
C VAL A 292 -12.96 -21.63 10.07
N THR A 293 -12.74 -22.92 10.27
CA THR A 293 -11.73 -23.41 11.20
C THR A 293 -10.36 -23.41 10.53
N VAL A 294 -9.42 -22.71 11.15
CA VAL A 294 -8.02 -22.61 10.73
C VAL A 294 -7.13 -23.32 11.73
N VAL A 295 -6.18 -24.10 11.21
CA VAL A 295 -5.22 -24.86 11.99
C VAL A 295 -3.81 -24.42 11.62
N LEU A 296 -3.04 -24.04 12.64
CA LEU A 296 -1.61 -23.77 12.55
C LEU A 296 -0.83 -25.05 12.84
N THR A 297 0.11 -25.37 11.96
CA THR A 297 1.07 -26.46 12.15
C THR A 297 2.50 -25.95 12.16
N LEU A 298 3.32 -26.52 13.05
CA LEU A 298 4.77 -26.37 13.05
C LEU A 298 5.40 -27.74 12.82
N ASP A 299 6.25 -27.83 11.79
CA ASP A 299 6.94 -29.07 11.40
C ASP A 299 5.98 -30.25 11.22
N GLY A 300 4.80 -29.96 10.66
CA GLY A 300 3.73 -30.93 10.40
C GLY A 300 2.86 -31.29 11.61
N LYS A 301 3.14 -30.75 12.80
CA LYS A 301 2.33 -30.96 14.01
C LYS A 301 1.37 -29.81 14.23
N GLU A 302 0.11 -30.11 14.51
CA GLU A 302 -0.87 -29.12 14.94
C GLU A 302 -0.47 -28.51 16.29
N VAL A 303 -0.37 -27.18 16.34
CA VAL A 303 0.03 -26.43 17.53
C VAL A 303 -1.03 -25.45 18.01
N ALA A 304 -1.89 -24.97 17.10
CA ALA A 304 -2.99 -24.08 17.44
C ALA A 304 -4.14 -24.25 16.45
N LYS A 305 -5.35 -23.96 16.91
CA LYS A 305 -6.59 -24.00 16.13
C LYS A 305 -7.46 -22.82 16.53
N ALA A 306 -8.03 -22.13 15.57
CA ALA A 306 -8.92 -20.99 15.79
C ALA A 306 -10.02 -20.95 14.73
N THR A 307 -11.14 -20.32 15.06
CA THR A 307 -12.25 -20.15 14.12
C THR A 307 -12.31 -18.71 13.67
N VAL A 308 -12.34 -18.51 12.36
CA VAL A 308 -12.59 -17.22 11.72
C VAL A 308 -14.10 -17.08 11.54
N ASP A 309 -14.71 -16.11 12.22
CA ASP A 309 -16.13 -15.82 12.11
C ASP A 309 -16.34 -14.63 11.15
N PRO A 310 -16.90 -14.84 9.94
CA PRO A 310 -17.14 -13.74 9.00
C PRO A 310 -18.08 -12.67 9.54
N SER A 311 -18.99 -13.00 10.47
CA SER A 311 -19.88 -12.01 11.08
C SER A 311 -19.13 -10.98 11.94
N GLN A 312 -17.87 -11.25 12.29
CA GLN A 312 -17.00 -10.41 13.10
C GLN A 312 -15.73 -10.01 12.33
N PRO A 313 -15.83 -9.19 11.27
CA PRO A 313 -14.73 -8.90 10.34
C PRO A 313 -13.54 -8.16 10.96
N LYS A 314 -13.75 -7.51 12.12
CA LYS A 314 -12.73 -6.80 12.90
C LYS A 314 -11.99 -7.70 13.88
N VAL A 315 -12.48 -8.93 14.07
CA VAL A 315 -11.93 -9.87 15.05
C VAL A 315 -11.19 -10.93 14.25
N PRO A 316 -9.87 -10.79 14.03
CA PRO A 316 -9.09 -11.86 13.45
C PRO A 316 -9.12 -13.09 14.36
N ALA A 317 -9.04 -14.27 13.76
CA ALA A 317 -8.68 -15.47 14.50
C ALA A 317 -7.18 -15.39 14.83
N VAL A 318 -6.84 -15.54 16.11
CA VAL A 318 -5.47 -15.48 16.60
C VAL A 318 -4.97 -16.90 16.85
N LEU A 319 -3.87 -17.27 16.21
CA LEU A 319 -3.15 -18.52 16.45
C LEU A 319 -1.75 -18.19 16.98
N LEU A 320 -1.45 -18.67 18.18
CA LEU A 320 -0.14 -18.47 18.83
C LEU A 320 0.62 -19.79 18.87
N ALA A 321 1.93 -19.73 18.64
CA ALA A 321 2.81 -20.87 18.81
C ALA A 321 4.21 -20.43 19.24
N HIS A 322 4.97 -21.35 19.83
CA HIS A 322 6.37 -21.13 20.21
C HIS A 322 7.26 -22.08 19.42
N PRO A 323 7.81 -21.65 18.28
CA PRO A 323 8.74 -22.46 17.52
C PRO A 323 10.00 -22.74 18.32
N SER A 324 10.45 -23.99 18.33
CA SER A 324 11.70 -24.40 18.99
C SER A 324 12.88 -24.46 18.02
N ALA A 325 12.61 -24.49 16.71
CA ALA A 325 13.62 -24.49 15.66
C ALA A 325 13.86 -23.07 15.15
N LYS A 326 15.12 -22.76 14.78
CA LYS A 326 15.49 -21.45 14.21
C LYS A 326 14.66 -21.10 12.96
N ASN A 327 14.36 -22.09 12.13
CA ASN A 327 13.61 -21.97 10.88
C ASN A 327 12.49 -23.02 10.86
N PRO A 328 11.36 -22.81 11.57
CA PRO A 328 10.28 -23.79 11.62
C PRO A 328 9.59 -23.91 10.26
N LYS A 329 9.15 -25.11 9.89
CA LYS A 329 8.23 -25.27 8.75
C LYS A 329 6.82 -24.93 9.20
N ILE A 330 6.30 -23.79 8.75
CA ILE A 330 4.99 -23.31 9.15
C ILE A 330 3.96 -23.74 8.10
N GLY A 331 2.90 -24.39 8.56
CA GLY A 331 1.72 -24.72 7.77
C GLY A 331 0.49 -24.02 8.33
N LEU A 332 -0.32 -23.46 7.44
CA LEU A 332 -1.65 -22.96 7.76
C LEU A 332 -2.64 -23.74 6.89
N ARG A 333 -3.62 -24.40 7.50
CA ARG A 333 -4.60 -25.21 6.76
C ARG A 333 -6.01 -24.96 7.26
N THR A 334 -6.96 -25.12 6.36
CA THR A 334 -8.39 -25.16 6.65
C THR A 334 -8.97 -26.51 6.27
N GLU A 335 -10.11 -26.88 6.88
CA GLU A 335 -10.76 -28.16 6.60
C GLU A 335 -11.38 -28.21 5.19
N GLN A 336 -11.69 -27.05 4.61
CA GLN A 336 -12.21 -26.87 3.26
C GLN A 336 -11.36 -25.85 2.51
N SER A 337 -11.38 -25.88 1.17
CA SER A 337 -10.74 -24.82 0.37
C SER A 337 -11.59 -23.56 0.46
N VAL A 338 -11.02 -22.49 1.01
CA VAL A 338 -11.73 -21.24 1.28
C VAL A 338 -11.01 -20.09 0.58
N PRO A 339 -11.46 -19.69 -0.61
CA PRO A 339 -10.87 -18.56 -1.31
C PRO A 339 -11.13 -17.26 -0.54
N GLY A 340 -10.13 -16.41 -0.44
CA GLY A 340 -10.31 -15.05 0.08
C GLY A 340 -10.05 -14.86 1.56
N MET A 341 -9.47 -15.81 2.29
CA MET A 341 -8.88 -15.52 3.60
C MET A 341 -7.56 -14.77 3.43
N ALA A 342 -7.31 -13.82 4.32
CA ALA A 342 -6.03 -13.14 4.43
C ALA A 342 -5.42 -13.48 5.79
N TYR A 343 -4.10 -13.55 5.87
CA TYR A 343 -3.42 -13.74 7.15
C TYR A 343 -2.22 -12.82 7.25
N VAL A 344 -1.89 -12.44 8.47
CA VAL A 344 -0.63 -11.79 8.84
C VAL A 344 0.08 -12.73 9.79
N MET A 345 1.36 -12.96 9.53
CA MET A 345 2.18 -13.84 10.33
C MET A 345 3.39 -13.07 10.84
N THR A 346 3.54 -13.01 12.16
CA THR A 346 4.61 -12.27 12.82
C THR A 346 5.41 -13.23 13.69
N LEU A 347 6.73 -13.29 13.46
CA LEU A 347 7.65 -13.99 14.33
C LEU A 347 8.36 -12.98 15.23
N HIS A 348 7.97 -12.95 16.49
CA HIS A 348 8.63 -12.19 17.53
C HIS A 348 9.80 -12.99 18.08
N SER A 349 10.93 -12.32 18.34
CA SER A 349 12.07 -12.92 19.00
C SER A 349 12.93 -11.83 19.63
N TRP A 350 13.63 -12.16 20.71
CA TRP A 350 14.61 -11.27 21.31
C TRP A 350 15.93 -11.34 20.55
N VAL A 351 16.42 -10.18 20.15
CA VAL A 351 17.78 -10.02 19.62
C VAL A 351 18.61 -9.35 20.71
N PRO A 352 19.69 -9.98 21.19
CA PRO A 352 20.58 -9.33 22.14
C PRO A 352 21.38 -8.23 21.44
N TRP A 353 21.42 -7.04 22.02
CA TRP A 353 22.30 -5.96 21.58
C TRP A 353 23.76 -6.36 21.80
N THR A 354 24.54 -6.39 20.72
CA THR A 354 25.96 -6.73 20.73
C THR A 354 26.87 -5.51 20.81
N GLY A 355 26.32 -4.32 20.55
CA GLY A 355 27.08 -3.06 20.44
C GLY A 355 27.90 -2.97 19.15
N LYS A 356 27.62 -3.84 18.18
CA LYS A 356 28.28 -3.90 16.86
C LYS A 356 27.29 -3.73 15.71
N GLU A 357 26.04 -3.49 16.02
CA GLU A 357 25.00 -3.16 15.05
C GLU A 357 25.45 -1.90 14.31
N ALA A 358 25.59 -1.99 12.99
CA ALA A 358 26.04 -0.88 12.16
C ALA A 358 25.58 -1.12 10.72
N LEU A 359 25.37 -0.04 9.99
CA LEU A 359 25.16 -0.09 8.54
C LEU A 359 26.49 0.24 7.86
N ALA A 360 26.99 -0.68 7.03
CA ALA A 360 28.33 -0.55 6.46
C ALA A 360 28.53 0.79 5.72
N GLY A 361 29.54 1.55 6.15
CA GLY A 361 29.88 2.85 5.57
C GLY A 361 29.03 4.02 6.07
N VAL A 362 28.13 3.79 7.03
CA VAL A 362 27.30 4.83 7.66
C VAL A 362 27.63 4.88 9.16
N ASP A 363 28.01 6.05 9.64
CA ASP A 363 28.24 6.31 11.06
C ASP A 363 27.19 7.29 11.58
N VAL A 364 26.63 6.97 12.74
CA VAL A 364 25.66 7.80 13.45
C VAL A 364 26.05 7.89 14.90
N GLU A 365 26.25 9.11 15.39
CA GLU A 365 26.51 9.40 16.80
C GLU A 365 25.45 10.38 17.32
N LEU A 366 25.01 10.18 18.56
CA LEU A 366 24.08 11.07 19.24
C LEU A 366 24.81 11.77 20.38
N ASP A 367 24.81 13.09 20.34
CA ASP A 367 25.17 13.94 21.47
C ASP A 367 23.88 14.48 22.11
N ILE A 368 23.71 14.25 23.41
CA ILE A 368 22.49 14.61 24.14
C ILE A 368 22.88 15.59 25.24
N ASP A 369 22.47 16.84 25.08
CA ASP A 369 22.66 17.85 26.11
C ASP A 369 21.89 17.47 27.39
N PRO A 370 22.34 17.90 28.58
CA PRO A 370 21.63 17.65 29.83
C PRO A 370 20.18 18.14 29.79
N LEU A 371 19.24 17.19 29.76
CA LEU A 371 17.81 17.47 29.67
C LEU A 371 17.21 17.78 31.05
N GLN A 372 16.27 18.73 31.10
CA GLN A 372 15.53 19.12 32.31
C GLN A 372 14.04 19.20 32.03
N VAL A 373 13.22 18.86 33.03
CA VAL A 373 11.76 18.96 32.92
C VAL A 373 11.34 20.38 32.59
N GLY A 374 10.51 20.53 31.56
CA GLY A 374 9.90 21.79 31.15
C GLY A 374 10.83 22.77 30.44
N LYS A 375 12.10 22.42 30.21
CA LYS A 375 13.08 23.25 29.48
C LYS A 375 13.43 22.59 28.14
N ASP A 376 13.70 23.44 27.15
CA ASP A 376 14.19 22.98 25.85
C ASP A 376 15.62 22.48 26.01
N GLY A 377 15.88 21.30 25.45
CA GLY A 377 17.21 20.73 25.29
C GLY A 377 17.41 20.28 23.86
N THR A 378 18.66 20.01 23.49
CA THR A 378 19.03 19.64 22.13
C THR A 378 19.66 18.26 22.09
N ILE A 379 19.27 17.50 21.08
CA ILE A 379 19.84 16.21 20.71
C ILE A 379 20.47 16.39 19.33
N THR A 380 21.77 16.27 19.24
CA THR A 380 22.51 16.46 17.99
C THR A 380 22.86 15.10 17.41
N PHE A 381 22.32 14.80 16.24
CA PHE A 381 22.75 13.64 15.46
C PHE A 381 23.94 14.06 14.59
N GLN A 382 25.05 13.34 14.70
CA GLN A 382 26.20 13.46 13.81
C GLN A 382 26.17 12.29 12.83
N LEU A 383 25.99 12.60 11.54
CA LEU A 383 25.74 11.62 10.48
C LEU A 383 26.85 11.65 9.44
N ALA A 384 27.46 10.51 9.15
CA ALA A 384 28.41 10.35 8.05
C ALA A 384 28.00 9.16 7.17
N ALA A 385 28.09 9.32 5.85
CA ALA A 385 27.74 8.29 4.86
C ALA A 385 28.53 8.49 3.56
N PRO A 386 28.50 7.54 2.62
CA PRO A 386 29.13 7.71 1.31
C PRO A 386 28.53 8.92 0.56
N GLY A 387 29.36 9.60 -0.23
CA GLY A 387 28.92 10.79 -0.96
C GLY A 387 27.83 10.50 -1.99
N GLY A 388 26.85 11.40 -2.10
CA GLY A 388 25.71 11.30 -3.03
C GLY A 388 24.49 10.60 -2.45
N VAL A 389 24.56 10.15 -1.21
CA VAL A 389 23.53 9.32 -0.57
C VAL A 389 22.78 10.10 0.50
N SER A 390 21.45 9.97 0.53
CA SER A 390 20.62 10.46 1.64
C SER A 390 20.52 9.39 2.73
N VAL A 391 20.60 9.81 3.99
CA VAL A 391 20.36 8.98 5.16
C VAL A 391 18.98 9.29 5.74
N ILE A 392 18.22 8.23 6.02
CA ILE A 392 16.95 8.28 6.76
C ILE A 392 17.23 7.83 8.19
N ILE A 393 16.81 8.65 9.14
CA ILE A 393 16.93 8.39 10.57
C ILE A 393 15.54 8.30 11.18
N GLU A 394 15.32 7.31 12.03
CA GLU A 394 14.15 7.20 12.88
C GLU A 394 14.60 6.97 14.33
N GLN A 395 14.41 7.97 15.18
CA GLN A 395 14.81 7.95 16.58
C GLN A 395 13.58 7.89 17.49
N GLY A 396 13.57 6.91 18.40
CA GLY A 396 12.57 6.83 19.45
C GLY A 396 12.64 8.00 20.44
N ILE A 397 11.48 8.46 20.89
CA ILE A 397 11.37 9.56 21.85
C ILE A 397 10.71 9.02 23.13
N PRO A 398 11.27 9.31 24.33
CA PRO A 398 10.65 8.95 25.59
C PRO A 398 9.25 9.55 25.74
N ALA A 399 8.33 8.77 26.30
CA ALA A 399 6.96 9.21 26.58
C ALA A 399 6.96 10.51 27.41
N GLY A 400 6.12 11.46 27.03
CA GLY A 400 6.03 12.76 27.69
C GLY A 400 7.09 13.78 27.26
N THR A 401 7.88 13.48 26.22
CA THR A 401 8.73 14.48 25.57
C THR A 401 8.02 15.11 24.40
N HIS A 402 8.00 16.44 24.35
CA HIS A 402 7.52 17.20 23.20
C HIS A 402 8.68 17.48 22.24
N VAL A 403 8.46 17.36 20.93
CA VAL A 403 9.42 17.75 19.89
C VAL A 403 9.02 19.11 19.37
N GLU A 404 9.89 20.10 19.56
CA GLU A 404 9.68 21.46 19.05
C GLU A 404 10.06 21.55 17.55
N GLY A 405 11.03 20.74 17.11
CA GLY A 405 11.45 20.65 15.71
C GLY A 405 12.97 20.54 15.58
N PHE A 406 13.48 20.93 14.41
CA PHE A 406 14.92 20.96 14.14
C PHE A 406 15.42 22.40 14.02
N ASP A 407 16.59 22.69 14.62
CA ASP A 407 17.18 24.02 14.61
C ASP A 407 18.37 24.13 13.65
N PHE A 408 18.10 24.29 12.36
CA PHE A 408 19.15 24.47 11.35
C PHE A 408 19.55 25.94 11.09
N GLY A 409 19.03 26.89 11.87
CA GLY A 409 19.13 28.31 11.54
C GLY A 409 18.58 28.63 10.14
N THR A 410 19.44 29.08 9.20
CA THR A 410 19.01 29.60 7.88
C THR A 410 19.02 28.60 6.71
N LYS A 411 19.46 27.35 6.90
CA LYS A 411 19.53 26.35 5.81
C LYS A 411 19.01 24.99 6.27
N SER A 412 17.95 24.48 5.64
CA SER A 412 17.50 23.11 5.91
C SER A 412 18.53 22.10 5.37
N ASN A 413 18.97 21.19 6.24
CA ASN A 413 19.79 20.03 5.88
C ASN A 413 18.93 18.76 5.64
N LEU A 414 17.61 18.88 5.77
CA LEU A 414 16.65 17.79 5.59
C LEU A 414 15.84 17.99 4.32
N GLN A 415 15.55 16.88 3.64
CA GLN A 415 14.55 16.82 2.57
C GLN A 415 13.14 16.70 3.16
N SER A 416 12.98 15.90 4.21
CA SER A 416 11.71 15.68 4.88
C SER A 416 11.92 15.35 6.36
N TRP A 417 10.91 15.61 7.17
CA TRP A 417 10.82 15.10 8.53
C TRP A 417 9.37 14.98 8.98
N ASP A 418 9.14 14.10 9.93
CA ASP A 418 7.84 13.84 10.53
C ASP A 418 8.01 13.49 12.01
N VAL A 419 7.05 13.91 12.83
CA VAL A 419 7.04 13.62 14.27
C VAL A 419 5.79 12.79 14.57
N MET A 420 6.03 11.58 15.07
CA MET A 420 5.02 10.67 15.56
C MET A 420 4.98 10.74 17.10
N THR A 421 4.00 10.06 17.70
CA THR A 421 3.81 10.06 19.16
C THR A 421 5.02 9.54 19.94
N ASP A 422 5.78 8.61 19.38
CA ASP A 422 6.86 7.87 20.04
C ASP A 422 8.21 7.96 19.32
N ARG A 423 8.31 8.71 18.22
CA ARG A 423 9.51 8.81 17.39
C ARG A 423 9.53 10.04 16.49
N VAL A 424 10.73 10.44 16.10
CA VAL A 424 10.96 11.39 15.01
C VAL A 424 11.62 10.66 13.85
N ARG A 425 11.13 10.90 12.64
CA ARG A 425 11.74 10.39 11.41
C ARG A 425 12.16 11.56 10.54
N PHE A 426 13.38 11.52 10.01
CA PHE A 426 13.85 12.53 9.08
C PHE A 426 14.74 11.95 7.98
N GLU A 427 14.72 12.61 6.82
CA GLU A 427 15.55 12.29 5.67
C GLU A 427 16.48 13.48 5.40
N THR A 428 17.77 13.19 5.37
CA THR A 428 18.80 14.18 5.04
C THR A 428 18.82 14.47 3.54
N ARG A 429 19.38 15.60 3.14
CA ARG A 429 19.88 15.74 1.76
C ARG A 429 20.98 14.72 1.50
N ALA A 430 21.30 14.49 0.23
CA ALA A 430 22.49 13.73 -0.13
C ALA A 430 23.75 14.33 0.54
N LEU A 431 24.50 13.50 1.26
CA LEU A 431 25.74 13.89 1.92
C LEU A 431 26.85 14.07 0.88
N LYS A 432 27.78 14.99 1.14
CA LYS A 432 29.01 15.14 0.37
C LYS A 432 30.04 14.12 0.84
N ALA A 433 30.98 13.76 -0.03
CA ALA A 433 32.04 12.84 0.34
C ALA A 433 32.85 13.38 1.53
N GLY A 434 32.96 12.59 2.61
CA GLY A 434 33.67 12.95 3.83
C GLY A 434 32.95 13.97 4.72
N GLU A 435 31.68 14.27 4.44
CA GLU A 435 30.87 15.17 5.27
C GLU A 435 30.36 14.47 6.54
N ILE A 436 30.48 15.16 7.68
CA ILE A 436 29.71 14.86 8.89
C ILE A 436 28.62 15.91 8.97
N LEU A 437 27.37 15.47 8.89
CA LEU A 437 26.20 16.33 8.96
C LEU A 437 25.65 16.34 10.39
N GLU A 438 25.59 17.52 10.99
CA GLU A 438 24.95 17.73 12.28
C GLU A 438 23.46 18.08 12.11
N VAL A 439 22.62 17.36 12.83
CA VAL A 439 21.17 17.55 12.85
C VAL A 439 20.72 17.77 14.29
N PRO A 440 20.50 19.03 14.72
CA PRO A 440 20.03 19.34 16.07
C PRO A 440 18.51 19.25 16.17
N LEU A 441 18.02 18.34 17.00
CA LEU A 441 16.62 18.15 17.36
C LEU A 441 16.33 18.82 18.71
N VAL A 442 15.37 19.73 18.74
CA VAL A 442 14.94 20.42 19.96
C VAL A 442 13.79 19.66 20.60
N VAL A 443 13.96 19.33 21.88
CA VAL A 443 13.00 18.55 22.67
C VAL A 443 12.72 19.21 24.01
N ARG A 444 11.49 19.06 24.52
CA ARG A 444 11.08 19.50 25.86
C ARG A 444 10.48 18.33 26.64
N PRO A 445 11.21 17.74 27.59
CA PRO A 445 10.68 16.65 28.41
C PRO A 445 9.70 17.14 29.49
N ALA A 446 8.66 16.35 29.78
CA ALA A 446 7.69 16.64 30.84
C ALA A 446 7.94 15.89 32.15
N PHE A 447 8.78 14.83 32.15
CA PHE A 447 9.01 13.99 33.31
C PHE A 447 10.50 13.74 33.55
N ALA A 448 10.92 13.76 34.81
CA ALA A 448 12.29 13.44 35.22
C ALA A 448 12.47 11.93 35.35
N GLY A 449 13.66 11.42 35.03
CA GLY A 449 13.97 10.00 35.12
C GLY A 449 15.02 9.56 34.10
N GLN A 450 15.22 8.24 34.05
CA GLN A 450 16.02 7.57 33.02
C GLN A 450 15.08 6.78 32.11
N TYR A 451 15.12 7.08 30.82
CA TYR A 451 14.24 6.46 29.84
C TYR A 451 15.06 5.87 28.71
N ALA A 452 14.87 4.58 28.46
CA ALA A 452 15.36 3.97 27.23
C ALA A 452 14.47 4.41 26.06
N THR A 453 15.09 4.83 24.96
CA THR A 453 14.37 5.11 23.72
C THR A 453 13.96 3.82 23.02
N LEU A 454 13.16 3.92 21.96
CA LEU A 454 13.17 2.86 20.94
C LEU A 454 14.54 2.80 20.26
N PRO A 455 14.91 1.68 19.63
CA PRO A 455 16.12 1.58 18.82
C PRO A 455 16.23 2.72 17.81
N LEU A 456 17.44 3.21 17.57
CA LEU A 456 17.69 4.16 16.49
C LEU A 456 17.78 3.38 15.19
N ARG A 457 16.87 3.63 14.25
CA ARG A 457 16.93 3.05 12.92
C ARG A 457 17.65 3.99 11.96
N VAL A 458 18.61 3.44 11.22
CA VAL A 458 19.36 4.11 10.16
C VAL A 458 19.08 3.38 8.85
N GLU A 459 18.62 4.09 7.83
CA GLU A 459 18.29 3.54 6.50
C GLU A 459 19.00 4.31 5.38
N VAL A 460 19.57 3.56 4.43
CA VAL A 460 20.26 4.05 3.23
C VAL A 460 19.95 3.10 2.06
N GLU A 461 19.45 3.66 0.95
CA GLU A 461 19.17 2.91 -0.29
C GLU A 461 18.37 1.60 -0.09
N GLY A 462 17.41 1.63 0.85
CA GLY A 462 16.55 0.48 1.19
C GLY A 462 17.19 -0.58 2.10
N LYS A 463 18.45 -0.41 2.51
CA LYS A 463 19.07 -1.18 3.59
C LYS A 463 18.94 -0.42 4.90
N HIS A 464 18.79 -1.13 6.01
CA HIS A 464 18.72 -0.51 7.33
C HIS A 464 19.49 -1.30 8.39
N ALA A 465 19.83 -0.61 9.48
CA ALA A 465 20.30 -1.20 10.72
C ALA A 465 19.58 -0.52 11.90
N ASP A 466 19.26 -1.31 12.92
CA ASP A 466 18.72 -0.82 14.19
C ASP A 466 19.88 -0.81 15.21
N LEU A 467 20.17 0.36 15.79
CA LEU A 467 21.17 0.54 16.84
C LEU A 467 20.52 0.43 18.21
N ALA A 468 21.32 0.04 19.21
CA ALA A 468 20.85 -0.14 20.57
C ALA A 468 20.15 1.14 21.12
N PRO A 469 19.05 0.98 21.88
CA PRO A 469 18.39 2.08 22.57
C PRO A 469 19.34 2.98 23.35
N PHE A 470 19.14 4.30 23.22
CA PHE A 470 19.84 5.28 24.03
C PHE A 470 19.10 5.48 25.35
N THR A 471 19.83 5.80 26.41
CA THR A 471 19.23 6.18 27.70
C THR A 471 19.24 7.68 27.85
N TRP A 472 18.07 8.30 27.88
CA TRP A 472 17.94 9.71 28.19
C TRP A 472 17.89 9.89 29.70
N THR A 473 18.74 10.77 30.23
CA THR A 473 18.70 11.16 31.63
C THR A 473 18.12 12.56 31.74
N ILE A 474 16.91 12.67 32.26
CA ILE A 474 16.19 13.94 32.43
C ILE A 474 16.16 14.28 33.92
N LYS A 475 16.66 15.46 34.27
CA LYS A 475 16.68 15.96 35.65
C LYS A 475 15.41 16.74 35.99
N GLU A 476 15.08 16.79 37.28
CA GLU A 476 14.09 17.74 37.80
C GLU A 476 14.56 19.19 37.50
N GLY A 477 13.62 20.04 37.09
CA GLY A 477 13.87 21.36 36.51
C GLY A 477 13.97 22.51 37.49
#